data_AF-A0A0S4SY48-F1
#
_entry.id   AF-A0A0S4SY48-F1
#
_cell.length_a   1.000
_cell.length_b   1.000
_cell.length_c   1.000
_cell.angle_alpha   90.00
_cell.angle_beta   90.00
_cell.angle_gamma   90.00
#
_symmetry.space_group_name_H-M   'P 1'
#
loop_
_entity.id
_entity.type
_entity.pdbx_description
1 polymer ?
#
loop_
_entity_poly.entity_id
_entity_poly.type
_entity_poly.pdbx_seq_one_letter_code
_entity_poly.pdbx_strand_id
1 'polypeptide(L)'
;MSEICISTTPWVLQNYKNIQNLEFKAFRCLQENIKNEISKNQKDDSLENFITQIDETVAKFISFSDTKIRVELSVNKNGSETTSMINSFFIDDLQMVSEFYANGSRNALLDLYLSKNEPKDRVDVRDSKNLTKILSSFSPISFPNGAFASKYTLMFSQQFAINEIYKRLTNNSGFYGINGPPGTGKTTLLKDLIASIVTQRAEILSTLNSKDILQKVKVGDKFYFKLNDKLKGFEIVVTSSNNKAVENVSKEIPKFDSIDEIYKADYFKEISTRLIGEKS
;
A
#
# COMPACT_ATOMS: atom_id res chain seq x y z
N MET A 1 -13.29 33.34 -8.80
CA MET A 1 -12.12 32.93 -9.62
C MET A 1 -12.40 31.54 -10.16
N SER A 2 -12.22 31.35 -11.45
CA SER A 2 -12.35 30.06 -12.13
C SER A 2 -11.03 29.32 -12.02
N GLU A 3 -11.04 28.13 -11.44
CA GLU A 3 -9.89 27.24 -11.40
C GLU A 3 -10.01 26.24 -12.56
N ILE A 4 -8.93 26.10 -13.33
CA ILE A 4 -8.87 25.21 -14.50
C ILE A 4 -7.91 24.08 -14.19
N CYS A 5 -8.40 22.84 -14.23
CA CYS A 5 -7.57 21.67 -14.08
C CYS A 5 -7.60 20.81 -15.36
N ILE A 6 -6.41 20.41 -15.80
CA ILE A 6 -6.21 19.61 -17.00
C ILE A 6 -5.61 18.27 -16.56
N SER A 7 -6.20 17.16 -17.04
CA SER A 7 -5.73 15.83 -16.65
C SER A 7 -4.28 15.58 -17.07
N THR A 8 -3.50 15.02 -16.16
CA THR A 8 -2.16 14.51 -16.43
C THR A 8 -2.17 13.19 -17.21
N THR A 9 -3.29 12.47 -17.17
CA THR A 9 -3.40 11.09 -17.66
C THR A 9 -3.15 10.94 -19.17
N PRO A 10 -3.76 11.75 -20.07
CA PRO A 10 -3.57 11.60 -21.52
C PRO A 10 -2.12 11.80 -21.96
N TRP A 11 -1.45 12.81 -21.41
CA TRP A 11 -0.05 13.08 -21.73
C TRP A 11 0.88 11.98 -21.22
N VAL A 12 0.66 11.47 -20.00
CA VAL A 12 1.43 10.33 -19.48
C VAL A 12 1.22 9.10 -20.35
N LEU A 13 -0.01 8.80 -20.78
CA LEU A 13 -0.27 7.66 -21.67
C LEU A 13 0.47 7.79 -23.01
N GLN A 14 0.52 8.99 -23.59
CA GLN A 14 1.23 9.24 -24.85
C GLN A 14 2.74 9.10 -24.70
N ASN A 15 3.29 9.46 -23.54
CA ASN A 15 4.72 9.42 -23.25
C ASN A 15 5.16 8.16 -22.48
N TYR A 16 4.22 7.26 -22.13
CA TYR A 16 4.45 6.09 -21.30
C TYR A 16 5.54 5.17 -21.84
N LYS A 17 5.64 5.04 -23.17
CA LYS A 17 6.69 4.23 -23.82
C LYS A 17 8.11 4.73 -23.52
N ASN A 18 8.25 6.01 -23.17
CA ASN A 18 9.51 6.68 -22.85
C ASN A 18 9.57 7.11 -21.38
N ILE A 19 8.89 6.40 -20.46
CA ILE A 19 8.77 6.79 -19.04
C ILE A 19 10.10 6.99 -18.30
N GLN A 20 11.17 6.39 -18.79
CA GLN A 20 12.51 6.57 -18.21
C GLN A 20 13.11 7.96 -18.50
N ASN A 21 12.60 8.67 -19.50
CA ASN A 21 13.02 10.02 -19.88
C ASN A 21 11.92 11.05 -19.60
N LEU A 22 10.91 10.69 -18.80
CA LEU A 22 9.78 11.55 -18.50
C LEU A 22 10.18 12.60 -17.46
N GLU A 23 10.45 13.83 -17.91
CA GLU A 23 10.59 14.98 -17.02
C GLU A 23 9.20 15.51 -16.63
N PHE A 24 8.69 15.09 -15.47
CA PHE A 24 7.45 15.62 -14.91
C PHE A 24 7.44 17.15 -14.73
N LYS A 25 8.62 17.76 -14.55
CA LYS A 25 8.80 19.21 -14.51
C LYS A 25 8.37 19.88 -15.82
N ALA A 26 8.73 19.31 -16.98
CA ALA A 26 8.33 19.82 -18.29
C ALA A 26 6.80 19.77 -18.44
N PHE A 27 6.16 18.73 -17.91
CA PHE A 27 4.71 18.59 -17.92
C PHE A 27 3.99 19.60 -17.01
N ARG A 28 4.46 19.82 -15.78
CA ARG A 28 3.89 20.87 -14.92
C ARG A 28 4.03 22.26 -15.54
N CYS A 29 5.16 22.52 -16.21
CA CYS A 29 5.36 23.75 -16.95
C CYS A 29 4.35 23.89 -18.10
N LEU A 30 4.09 22.81 -18.85
CA LEU A 30 3.05 22.77 -19.89
C LEU A 30 1.65 23.06 -19.32
N GLN A 31 1.30 22.42 -18.20
CA GLN A 31 0.01 22.61 -17.54
C GLN A 31 -0.18 24.05 -17.07
N GLU A 32 0.85 24.64 -16.44
CA GLU A 32 0.83 26.05 -16.03
C GLU A 32 0.77 27.00 -17.22
N ASN A 33 1.44 26.71 -18.34
CA ASN A 33 1.36 27.52 -19.55
C ASN A 33 -0.05 27.51 -20.15
N ILE A 34 -0.70 26.34 -20.25
CA ILE A 34 -2.07 26.25 -20.74
C ILE A 34 -3.04 27.00 -19.80
N LYS A 35 -2.91 26.81 -18.48
CA LYS A 35 -3.72 27.56 -17.49
C LYS A 35 -3.57 29.07 -17.68
N ASN A 36 -2.33 29.56 -17.76
CA ASN A 36 -2.03 30.97 -17.94
C ASN A 36 -2.63 31.52 -19.25
N GLU A 37 -2.60 30.75 -20.33
CA GLU A 37 -3.15 31.19 -21.62
C GLU A 37 -4.68 31.24 -21.63
N ILE A 38 -5.35 30.27 -20.98
CA ILE A 38 -6.81 30.32 -20.83
C ILE A 38 -7.23 31.47 -19.90
N SER A 39 -6.52 31.68 -18.78
CA SER A 39 -6.80 32.79 -17.85
C SER A 39 -6.64 34.17 -18.49
N LYS A 40 -5.68 34.34 -19.41
CA LYS A 40 -5.49 35.61 -20.15
C LYS A 40 -6.65 35.93 -21.10
N ASN A 41 -7.31 34.91 -21.63
CA ASN A 41 -8.35 35.07 -22.63
C ASN A 41 -9.77 34.94 -22.08
N GLN A 42 -9.91 34.90 -20.74
CA GLN A 42 -11.18 34.81 -20.04
C GLN A 42 -11.95 36.13 -20.18
N LYS A 43 -12.72 36.26 -21.26
CA LYS A 43 -13.68 37.35 -21.45
C LYS A 43 -15.04 36.92 -20.87
N ASP A 44 -15.88 37.90 -20.51
CA ASP A 44 -17.30 37.69 -20.15
C ASP A 44 -18.06 37.14 -21.37
N ASP A 45 -17.88 35.85 -21.64
CA ASP A 45 -18.39 35.13 -22.79
C ASP A 45 -19.27 33.96 -22.32
N SER A 46 -20.13 33.47 -23.22
CA SER A 46 -20.98 32.31 -22.94
C SER A 46 -20.13 31.07 -22.58
N LEU A 47 -20.71 30.15 -21.80
CA LEU A 47 -20.02 28.91 -21.41
C LEU A 47 -19.59 28.06 -22.62
N GLU A 48 -20.34 28.13 -23.72
CA GLU A 48 -20.03 27.45 -24.98
C GLU A 48 -18.80 28.04 -25.70
N ASN A 49 -18.69 29.37 -25.75
CA ASN A 49 -17.51 30.05 -26.29
C ASN A 49 -16.28 29.75 -25.43
N PHE A 50 -16.45 29.73 -24.11
CA PHE A 50 -15.35 29.43 -23.18
C PHE A 50 -14.84 27.98 -23.34
N ILE A 51 -15.73 27.00 -23.50
CA ILE A 51 -15.33 25.60 -23.79
C ILE A 51 -14.57 25.52 -25.13
N THR A 52 -15.06 26.18 -26.17
CA THR A 52 -14.43 26.18 -27.50
C THR A 52 -13.01 26.76 -27.44
N GLN A 53 -12.85 27.88 -26.72
CA GLN A 53 -11.56 28.50 -26.49
C GLN A 53 -10.57 27.61 -25.73
N ILE A 54 -11.06 26.85 -24.74
CA ILE A 54 -10.25 25.87 -24.02
C ILE A 54 -9.74 24.80 -24.97
N ASP A 55 -10.63 24.21 -25.79
CA ASP A 55 -10.25 23.18 -26.76
C ASP A 55 -9.21 23.69 -27.75
N GLU A 56 -9.41 24.88 -28.31
CA GLU A 56 -8.44 25.52 -29.22
C GLU A 56 -7.09 25.78 -28.55
N THR A 57 -7.10 26.25 -27.30
CA THR A 57 -5.88 26.53 -26.56
C THR A 57 -5.12 25.25 -26.26
N VAL A 58 -5.80 24.23 -25.74
CA VAL A 58 -5.20 22.91 -25.46
C VAL A 58 -4.61 22.29 -26.73
N ALA A 59 -5.30 22.39 -27.87
CA ALA A 59 -4.84 21.87 -29.15
C ALA A 59 -3.54 22.54 -29.68
N LYS A 60 -3.26 23.79 -29.30
CA LYS A 60 -1.97 24.46 -29.64
C LYS A 60 -0.78 23.85 -28.92
N PHE A 61 -0.99 23.40 -27.69
CA PHE A 61 0.07 22.89 -26.82
C PHE A 61 0.25 21.38 -26.94
N ILE A 62 -0.80 20.65 -27.33
CA ILE A 62 -0.81 19.19 -27.35
C ILE A 62 -1.43 18.70 -28.67
N SER A 63 -0.65 17.99 -29.47
CA SER A 63 -1.14 17.33 -30.69
C SER A 63 -1.70 15.95 -30.35
N PHE A 64 -3.02 15.78 -30.46
CA PHE A 64 -3.67 14.48 -30.21
C PHE A 64 -3.54 13.54 -31.40
N SER A 65 -3.14 12.30 -31.11
CA SER A 65 -3.20 11.17 -32.03
C SER A 65 -4.21 10.14 -31.49
N ASP A 66 -5.50 10.46 -31.48
CA ASP A 66 -6.62 9.59 -31.03
C ASP A 66 -6.90 9.48 -29.51
N THR A 67 -6.31 10.33 -28.67
CA THR A 67 -6.54 10.29 -27.20
C THR A 67 -7.52 11.38 -26.74
N LYS A 68 -8.55 11.01 -25.96
CA LYS A 68 -9.51 11.96 -25.39
C LYS A 68 -8.90 12.67 -24.18
N ILE A 69 -8.92 14.01 -24.15
CA ILE A 69 -8.62 14.80 -22.95
C ILE A 69 -9.87 14.96 -22.10
N ARG A 70 -9.67 14.96 -20.77
CA ARG A 70 -10.66 15.43 -19.82
C ARG A 70 -10.18 16.74 -19.21
N VAL A 71 -11.00 17.78 -19.31
CA VAL A 71 -10.82 19.08 -18.68
C VAL A 71 -11.90 19.25 -17.62
N GLU A 72 -11.54 19.77 -16.43
CA GLU A 72 -12.47 20.15 -15.37
C GLU A 72 -12.36 21.65 -15.17
N LEU A 73 -13.52 22.30 -15.24
CA LEU A 73 -13.68 23.71 -15.04
C LEU A 73 -14.48 23.91 -13.76
N SER A 74 -13.81 24.43 -12.75
CA SER A 74 -14.40 24.68 -11.44
C SER A 74 -14.62 26.17 -11.29
N VAL A 75 -15.86 26.62 -11.40
CA VAL A 75 -16.24 28.02 -11.20
C VAL A 75 -16.66 28.20 -9.75
N ASN A 76 -15.76 28.74 -8.91
CA ASN A 76 -16.02 28.87 -7.49
C ASN A 76 -16.39 30.32 -7.13
N LYS A 77 -17.58 30.51 -6.54
CA LYS A 77 -18.06 31.84 -6.11
C LYS A 77 -17.35 32.37 -4.86
N ASN A 78 -16.80 31.48 -4.01
CA ASN A 78 -16.30 31.85 -2.67
C ASN A 78 -14.82 31.48 -2.41
N GLY A 79 -14.03 31.15 -3.43
CA GLY A 79 -12.58 31.02 -3.29
C GLY A 79 -12.06 29.86 -2.42
N SER A 80 -12.88 28.84 -2.12
CA SER A 80 -12.36 27.60 -1.53
C SER A 80 -11.50 26.85 -2.56
N GLU A 81 -10.33 26.35 -2.15
CA GLU A 81 -9.51 25.48 -2.99
C GLU A 81 -10.32 24.27 -3.44
N THR A 82 -10.36 24.03 -4.76
CA THR A 82 -11.02 22.84 -5.29
C THR A 82 -9.97 21.74 -5.48
N THR A 83 -10.07 20.65 -4.73
CA THR A 83 -9.28 19.45 -5.00
C THR A 83 -9.81 18.80 -6.27
N SER A 84 -9.19 19.11 -7.42
CA SER A 84 -9.59 18.52 -8.70
C SER A 84 -9.46 16.99 -8.67
N MET A 85 -10.54 16.30 -9.06
CA MET A 85 -10.61 14.83 -9.11
C MET A 85 -10.15 14.26 -10.47
N ILE A 86 -9.67 15.11 -11.38
CA ILE A 86 -9.33 14.71 -12.75
C ILE A 86 -7.95 14.06 -12.89
N ASN A 87 -7.06 14.29 -11.92
CA ASN A 87 -5.74 13.67 -11.94
C ASN A 87 -5.76 12.30 -11.28
N SER A 88 -4.97 11.37 -11.85
CA SER A 88 -4.74 10.08 -11.22
C SER A 88 -4.12 10.30 -9.84
N PHE A 89 -4.68 9.65 -8.81
CA PHE A 89 -4.13 9.65 -7.45
C PHE A 89 -2.67 9.16 -7.42
N PHE A 90 -2.25 8.37 -8.42
CA PHE A 90 -0.91 7.79 -8.49
C PHE A 90 0.14 8.69 -9.17
N ILE A 91 -0.25 9.85 -9.70
CA ILE A 91 0.66 10.62 -10.58
C ILE A 91 1.89 11.16 -9.82
N ASP A 92 1.67 11.68 -8.62
CA ASP A 92 2.75 12.21 -7.78
C ASP A 92 3.65 11.09 -7.26
N ASP A 93 3.08 9.92 -6.95
CA ASP A 93 3.86 8.73 -6.57
C ASP A 93 4.74 8.23 -7.72
N LEU A 94 4.20 8.17 -8.94
CA LEU A 94 4.96 7.80 -10.14
C LEU A 94 6.09 8.80 -10.42
N GLN A 95 5.84 10.10 -10.23
CA GLN A 95 6.87 11.13 -10.33
C GLN A 95 7.98 10.91 -9.29
N MET A 96 7.60 10.68 -8.03
CA MET A 96 8.54 10.43 -6.94
C MET A 96 9.44 9.23 -7.23
N VAL A 97 8.88 8.14 -7.75
CA VAL A 97 9.64 6.95 -8.15
C VAL A 97 10.56 7.26 -9.34
N SER A 98 10.09 8.02 -10.34
CA SER A 98 10.90 8.43 -11.49
C SER A 98 12.12 9.26 -11.05
N GLU A 99 11.92 10.28 -10.23
CA GLU A 99 12.98 11.15 -9.72
C GLU A 99 13.97 10.39 -8.84
N PHE A 100 13.48 9.47 -8.00
CA PHE A 100 14.31 8.58 -7.19
C PHE A 100 15.34 7.83 -8.06
N TYR A 101 14.89 7.24 -9.18
CA TYR A 101 15.76 6.54 -10.11
C TYR A 101 16.64 7.45 -10.97
N ALA A 102 16.10 8.59 -11.43
CA ALA A 102 16.87 9.57 -12.21
C ALA A 102 18.08 10.10 -11.43
N ASN A 103 17.96 10.22 -10.11
CA ASN A 103 19.04 10.62 -9.21
C ASN A 103 20.06 9.50 -8.91
N GLY A 104 19.96 8.34 -9.58
CA GLY A 104 20.85 7.20 -9.39
C GLY A 104 20.59 6.38 -8.12
N SER A 105 19.48 6.66 -7.41
CA SER A 105 19.12 5.87 -6.22
C SER A 105 18.60 4.48 -6.62
N ARG A 106 18.75 3.51 -5.71
CA ARG A 106 18.29 2.13 -5.88
C ARG A 106 17.53 1.67 -4.65
N ASN A 107 16.51 0.85 -4.87
CA ASN A 107 15.73 0.24 -3.79
C ASN A 107 15.39 -1.20 -4.19
N ALA A 108 15.88 -2.18 -3.42
CA ALA A 108 15.75 -3.59 -3.78
C ALA A 108 14.28 -4.04 -3.97
N LEU A 109 13.33 -3.48 -3.21
CA LEU A 109 11.92 -3.82 -3.34
C LEU A 109 11.31 -3.25 -4.62
N LEU A 110 11.56 -1.97 -4.90
CA LEU A 110 11.08 -1.32 -6.12
C LEU A 110 11.75 -1.91 -7.36
N ASP A 111 13.05 -2.20 -7.29
CA ASP A 111 13.80 -2.85 -8.37
C ASP A 111 13.23 -4.23 -8.69
N LEU A 112 12.90 -5.02 -7.66
CA LEU A 112 12.27 -6.32 -7.82
C LEU A 112 10.85 -6.19 -8.40
N TYR A 113 10.06 -5.24 -7.91
CA TYR A 113 8.68 -5.02 -8.35
C TYR A 113 8.58 -4.54 -9.81
N LEU A 114 9.48 -3.64 -10.21
CA LEU A 114 9.55 -3.07 -11.56
C LEU A 114 10.36 -3.94 -12.54
N SER A 115 10.92 -5.06 -12.07
CA SER A 115 11.71 -5.93 -12.92
C SER A 115 10.87 -6.51 -14.05
N LYS A 116 11.33 -6.37 -15.30
CA LYS A 116 10.65 -6.91 -16.49
C LYS A 116 10.87 -8.42 -16.67
N ASN A 117 11.71 -9.03 -15.85
CA ASN A 117 12.06 -10.44 -15.97
C ASN A 117 10.99 -11.26 -15.27
N GLU A 118 10.28 -12.10 -16.03
CA GLU A 118 9.50 -13.16 -15.40
C GLU A 118 10.42 -14.04 -14.53
N PRO A 119 9.94 -14.50 -13.36
CA PRO A 119 10.71 -15.42 -12.54
C PRO A 119 11.08 -16.66 -13.36
N LYS A 120 12.37 -16.86 -13.63
CA LYS A 120 12.86 -18.03 -14.38
C LYS A 120 12.55 -19.35 -13.68
N ASP A 121 12.38 -19.31 -12.35
CA ASP A 121 12.16 -20.48 -11.50
C ASP A 121 10.70 -20.64 -11.04
N ARG A 122 9.75 -20.40 -11.94
CA ARG A 122 8.33 -20.61 -11.63
C ARG A 122 8.08 -22.11 -11.36
N VAL A 123 7.52 -22.40 -10.20
CA VAL A 123 7.18 -23.76 -9.77
C VAL A 123 5.68 -23.96 -9.91
N ASP A 124 5.26 -24.97 -10.67
CA ASP A 124 3.88 -25.44 -10.62
C ASP A 124 3.69 -26.29 -9.35
N VAL A 125 2.97 -25.74 -8.38
CA VAL A 125 2.68 -26.40 -7.10
C VAL A 125 1.71 -27.59 -7.24
N ARG A 126 1.12 -27.79 -8.42
CA ARG A 126 0.25 -28.94 -8.73
C ARG A 126 0.98 -30.07 -9.44
N ASP A 127 2.19 -29.82 -9.96
CA ASP A 127 3.01 -30.84 -10.59
C ASP A 127 3.68 -31.70 -9.50
N SER A 128 3.43 -33.01 -9.54
CA SER A 128 4.00 -33.98 -8.60
C SER A 128 5.53 -34.01 -8.64
N LYS A 129 6.16 -33.62 -9.75
CA LYS A 129 7.62 -33.48 -9.85
C LYS A 129 8.19 -32.43 -8.88
N ASN A 130 7.36 -31.45 -8.50
CA ASN A 130 7.76 -30.38 -7.59
C ASN A 130 7.47 -30.71 -6.12
N LEU A 131 6.93 -31.89 -5.81
CA LEU A 131 6.51 -32.27 -4.46
C LEU A 131 7.64 -32.11 -3.43
N THR A 132 8.86 -32.54 -3.75
CA THR A 132 10.02 -32.38 -2.85
C THR A 132 10.30 -30.91 -2.53
N LYS A 133 10.20 -30.03 -3.53
CA LYS A 133 10.40 -28.58 -3.35
C LYS A 133 9.30 -27.98 -2.47
N ILE A 134 8.06 -28.41 -2.65
CA ILE A 134 6.91 -27.97 -1.85
C ILE A 134 7.03 -28.47 -0.40
N LEU A 135 7.37 -29.75 -0.20
CA LEU A 135 7.52 -30.35 1.13
C LEU A 135 8.67 -29.72 1.93
N SER A 136 9.70 -29.17 1.26
CA SER A 136 10.76 -28.41 1.93
C SER A 136 10.23 -27.16 2.67
N SER A 137 9.09 -26.62 2.24
CA SER A 137 8.40 -25.51 2.91
C SER A 137 7.68 -25.96 4.17
N PHE A 138 7.48 -27.26 4.37
CA PHE A 138 6.89 -27.85 5.58
C PHE A 138 7.94 -28.46 6.52
N SER A 139 9.22 -28.10 6.36
CA SER A 139 10.21 -28.45 7.36
C SER A 139 9.93 -27.70 8.68
N PRO A 140 10.20 -28.28 9.86
CA PRO A 140 9.93 -27.63 11.15
C PRO A 140 10.53 -26.22 11.29
N ILE A 141 11.69 -25.96 10.67
CA ILE A 141 12.35 -24.65 10.70
C ILE A 141 11.65 -23.58 9.83
N SER A 142 10.77 -24.00 8.91
CA SER A 142 9.99 -23.09 8.05
C SER A 142 8.65 -22.69 8.69
N PHE A 143 8.26 -23.32 9.80
CA PHE A 143 7.03 -22.96 10.50
C PHE A 143 7.26 -21.75 11.40
N PRO A 144 6.35 -20.77 11.40
CA PRO A 144 6.38 -19.73 12.42
C PRO A 144 6.06 -20.29 13.80
N ASN A 145 6.65 -19.70 14.84
CA ASN A 145 6.42 -20.09 16.24
C ASN A 145 5.03 -19.68 16.76
N GLY A 146 4.34 -18.78 16.07
CA GLY A 146 3.00 -18.30 16.41
C GLY A 146 1.98 -18.65 15.33
N ALA A 147 0.81 -19.10 15.77
CA ALA A 147 -0.37 -19.31 14.94
C ALA A 147 -1.57 -18.67 15.64
N PHE A 148 -2.59 -18.27 14.87
CA PHE A 148 -3.79 -17.72 15.46
C PHE A 148 -4.54 -18.83 16.21
N ALA A 149 -5.08 -18.50 17.38
CA ALA A 149 -5.74 -19.44 18.29
C ALA A 149 -7.14 -19.86 17.79
N SER A 150 -7.29 -20.20 16.51
CA SER A 150 -8.54 -20.60 15.88
C SER A 150 -8.83 -22.08 16.07
N LYS A 151 -10.12 -22.44 16.10
CA LYS A 151 -10.61 -23.82 16.07
C LYS A 151 -10.29 -24.53 14.74
N TYR A 152 -10.23 -23.76 13.66
CA TYR A 152 -9.96 -24.25 12.32
C TYR A 152 -8.48 -24.08 12.00
N THR A 153 -7.86 -25.15 11.49
CA THR A 153 -6.50 -25.15 10.98
C THR A 153 -6.42 -24.57 9.57
N LEU A 154 -5.24 -24.08 9.20
CA LEU A 154 -4.99 -23.62 7.84
C LEU A 154 -5.06 -24.79 6.84
N MET A 155 -5.64 -24.50 5.67
CA MET A 155 -5.58 -25.40 4.53
C MET A 155 -4.14 -25.48 4.01
N PHE A 156 -3.79 -26.57 3.32
CA PHE A 156 -2.45 -26.81 2.79
C PHE A 156 -1.83 -25.60 2.06
N SER A 157 -2.59 -24.97 1.16
CA SER A 157 -2.11 -23.82 0.37
C SER A 157 -1.88 -22.56 1.23
N GLN A 158 -2.67 -22.38 2.29
CA GLN A 158 -2.51 -21.26 3.22
C GLN A 158 -1.27 -21.49 4.10
N GLN A 159 -1.11 -22.70 4.65
CA GLN A 159 0.09 -23.05 5.44
C GLN A 159 1.36 -22.96 4.60
N PHE A 160 1.32 -23.47 3.36
CA PHE A 160 2.42 -23.33 2.41
C PHE A 160 2.80 -21.86 2.20
N ALA A 161 1.81 -20.99 1.99
CA ALA A 161 2.05 -19.56 1.82
C ALA A 161 2.65 -18.91 3.08
N ILE A 162 2.16 -19.23 4.27
CA ILE A 162 2.71 -18.72 5.54
C ILE A 162 4.16 -19.18 5.73
N ASN A 163 4.45 -20.45 5.50
CA ASN A 163 5.80 -20.98 5.66
C ASN A 163 6.77 -20.36 4.64
N GLU A 164 6.34 -20.14 3.40
CA GLU A 164 7.15 -19.47 2.39
C GLU A 164 7.36 -17.98 2.69
N ILE A 165 6.35 -17.28 3.22
CA ILE A 165 6.51 -15.92 3.73
C ILE A 165 7.57 -15.88 4.82
N TYR A 166 7.43 -16.75 5.83
CA TYR A 166 8.35 -16.80 6.96
C TYR A 166 9.78 -17.13 6.51
N LYS A 167 9.94 -18.20 5.72
CA LYS A 167 11.23 -18.63 5.18
C LYS A 167 11.93 -17.55 4.34
N ARG A 168 11.19 -16.75 3.57
CA ARG A 168 11.76 -15.76 2.65
C ARG A 168 11.95 -14.39 3.30
N LEU A 169 11.00 -13.94 4.11
CA LEU A 169 10.86 -12.54 4.51
C LEU A 169 11.26 -12.25 5.96
N THR A 170 11.42 -13.25 6.82
CA THR A 170 11.80 -12.98 8.23
C THR A 170 13.14 -12.25 8.36
N ASN A 171 14.11 -12.57 7.49
CA ASN A 171 15.44 -11.93 7.50
C ASN A 171 15.74 -11.12 6.24
N ASN A 172 14.77 -10.96 5.33
CA ASN A 172 14.98 -10.26 4.07
C ASN A 172 13.80 -9.36 3.74
N SER A 173 14.07 -8.23 3.08
CA SER A 173 13.01 -7.44 2.46
C SER A 173 12.56 -8.11 1.16
N GLY A 174 11.24 -8.22 0.96
CA GLY A 174 10.68 -8.72 -0.28
C GLY A 174 9.16 -8.54 -0.32
N PHE A 175 8.55 -9.00 -1.41
CA PHE A 175 7.10 -9.18 -1.50
C PHE A 175 6.76 -10.65 -1.69
N TYR A 176 5.59 -11.03 -1.20
CA TYR A 176 5.03 -12.35 -1.44
C TYR A 176 3.58 -12.20 -1.90
N GLY A 177 3.35 -12.46 -3.19
CA GLY A 177 2.02 -12.36 -3.79
C GLY A 177 1.19 -13.60 -3.48
N ILE A 178 0.00 -13.40 -2.90
CA ILE A 178 -0.97 -14.49 -2.65
C ILE A 178 -2.22 -14.26 -3.49
N ASN A 179 -2.41 -15.14 -4.47
CA ASN A 179 -3.66 -15.22 -5.20
C ASN A 179 -4.65 -16.09 -4.43
N GLY A 180 -5.88 -15.59 -4.29
CA GLY A 180 -6.96 -16.33 -3.64
C GLY A 180 -8.29 -15.88 -4.22
N PRO A 181 -9.08 -16.77 -4.82
CA PRO A 181 -10.46 -16.47 -5.18
C PRO A 181 -11.28 -15.99 -3.97
N PRO A 182 -12.44 -15.33 -4.20
CA PRO A 182 -13.38 -14.99 -3.12
C PRO A 182 -13.69 -16.22 -2.26
N GLY A 183 -13.73 -16.04 -0.92
CA GLY A 183 -14.03 -17.13 0.03
C GLY A 183 -12.88 -18.07 0.37
N THR A 184 -11.65 -17.85 -0.12
CA THR A 184 -10.49 -18.74 0.17
C THR A 184 -9.75 -18.46 1.48
N GLY A 185 -10.41 -17.79 2.44
CA GLY A 185 -9.87 -17.58 3.78
C GLY A 185 -8.62 -16.68 3.84
N LYS A 186 -8.54 -15.62 3.02
CA LYS A 186 -7.44 -14.65 3.08
C LYS A 186 -7.29 -14.01 4.45
N THR A 187 -8.42 -13.68 5.11
CA THR A 187 -8.38 -13.14 6.48
C THR A 187 -7.82 -14.16 7.46
N THR A 188 -8.15 -15.45 7.32
CA THR A 188 -7.56 -16.51 8.15
C THR A 188 -6.05 -16.54 8.00
N LEU A 189 -5.55 -16.48 6.76
CA LEU A 189 -4.11 -16.39 6.50
C LEU A 189 -3.48 -15.15 7.15
N LEU A 190 -4.13 -13.99 7.06
CA LEU A 190 -3.65 -12.76 7.71
C LEU A 190 -3.61 -12.89 9.23
N LYS A 191 -4.60 -13.54 9.85
CA LYS A 191 -4.61 -13.78 11.31
C LYS A 191 -3.39 -14.57 11.76
N ASP A 192 -3.07 -15.66 11.07
CA ASP A 192 -1.88 -16.47 11.37
C ASP A 192 -0.58 -15.70 11.17
N LEU A 193 -0.48 -14.90 10.10
CA LEU A 193 0.70 -14.05 9.87
C LEU A 193 0.87 -13.01 10.99
N ILE A 194 -0.21 -12.36 11.42
CA ILE A 194 -0.19 -11.38 12.51
C ILE A 194 0.19 -12.06 13.82
N ALA A 195 -0.41 -13.21 14.13
CA ALA A 195 -0.09 -13.99 15.33
C ALA A 195 1.40 -14.36 15.36
N SER A 196 1.96 -14.81 14.23
CA SER A 196 3.40 -15.07 14.09
C SER A 196 4.26 -13.85 14.42
N ILE A 197 3.96 -12.67 13.86
CA ILE A 197 4.73 -11.44 14.10
C ILE A 197 4.63 -11.00 15.57
N VAL A 198 3.44 -11.08 16.16
CA VAL A 198 3.20 -10.76 17.56
C VAL A 198 3.97 -11.71 18.48
N THR A 199 3.95 -13.02 18.18
CA THR A 199 4.70 -14.02 18.94
C THR A 199 6.21 -13.79 18.85
N GLN A 200 6.76 -13.47 17.69
CA GLN A 200 8.19 -13.15 17.56
C GLN A 200 8.59 -11.96 18.44
N ARG A 201 7.76 -10.91 18.50
CA ARG A 201 8.00 -9.78 19.41
C ARG A 201 7.91 -10.20 20.88
N ALA A 202 6.96 -11.07 21.22
CA ALA A 202 6.76 -11.57 22.58
C ALA A 202 7.92 -12.46 23.04
N GLU A 203 8.50 -13.27 22.14
CA GLU A 203 9.71 -14.05 22.39
C GLU A 203 10.86 -13.14 22.80
N ILE A 204 11.11 -12.06 22.05
CA ILE A 204 12.14 -11.08 22.43
C ILE A 204 11.80 -10.43 23.77
N LEU A 205 10.55 -10.02 23.97
CA LEU A 205 10.10 -9.40 25.21
C LEU A 205 10.35 -10.31 26.43
N SER A 206 10.15 -11.62 26.28
CA SER A 206 10.37 -12.62 27.35
C SER A 206 11.83 -12.72 27.80
N THR A 207 12.79 -12.28 26.97
CA THR A 207 14.22 -12.29 27.29
C THR A 207 14.70 -11.03 28.01
N LEU A 208 13.85 -9.99 28.10
CA LEU A 208 14.19 -8.70 28.68
C LEU A 208 13.71 -8.58 30.12
N ASN A 209 14.47 -7.88 30.96
CA ASN A 209 13.95 -7.45 32.25
C ASN A 209 12.96 -6.28 32.05
N SER A 210 12.03 -6.10 33.00
CA SER A 210 11.04 -5.02 32.95
C SER A 210 11.66 -3.62 32.74
N LYS A 211 12.80 -3.34 33.40
CA LYS A 211 13.55 -2.09 33.28
C LYS A 211 14.18 -1.86 31.89
N ASP A 212 14.36 -2.91 31.11
CA ASP A 212 15.02 -2.87 29.81
C ASP A 212 14.02 -2.65 28.67
N ILE A 213 12.71 -2.80 28.92
CA ILE A 213 11.63 -2.63 27.93
C ILE A 213 11.55 -1.16 27.48
N LEU A 214 11.55 -0.25 28.45
CA LEU A 214 11.47 1.19 28.27
C LEU A 214 12.74 1.85 28.81
N GLN A 215 13.56 2.35 27.91
CA GLN A 215 14.82 2.99 28.24
C GLN A 215 14.61 4.48 28.44
N LYS A 216 14.99 4.98 29.62
CA LYS A 216 14.92 6.41 29.94
C LYS A 216 15.98 7.18 29.14
N VAL A 217 15.56 8.15 28.35
CA VAL A 217 16.42 9.03 27.54
C VAL A 217 16.14 10.48 27.89
N LYS A 218 17.20 11.29 27.99
CA LYS A 218 17.09 12.74 28.21
C LYS A 218 17.12 13.45 26.86
N VAL A 219 16.12 14.30 26.59
CA VAL A 219 16.03 15.14 25.39
C VAL A 219 15.78 16.58 25.86
N GLY A 220 16.79 17.44 25.70
CA GLY A 220 16.83 18.74 26.36
C GLY A 220 16.80 18.59 27.87
N ASP A 221 15.87 19.27 28.55
CA ASP A 221 15.68 19.18 30.01
C ASP A 221 14.61 18.17 30.44
N LYS A 222 14.03 17.42 29.50
CA LYS A 222 12.96 16.45 29.77
C LYS A 222 13.45 15.01 29.63
N PHE A 223 12.85 14.11 30.39
CA PHE A 223 13.05 12.68 30.25
C PHE A 223 11.89 12.04 29.50
N TYR A 224 12.24 11.16 28.56
CA TYR A 224 11.32 10.36 27.76
C TYR A 224 11.66 8.88 27.96
N PHE A 225 10.73 8.01 27.62
CA PHE A 225 10.94 6.57 27.59
C PHE A 225 10.90 6.08 26.16
N LYS A 226 12.04 5.60 25.66
CA LYS A 226 12.18 5.01 24.33
C LYS A 226 11.99 3.49 24.47
N LEU A 227 11.23 2.90 23.54
CA LEU A 227 11.13 1.45 23.44
C LEU A 227 12.50 0.84 23.09
N ASN A 228 12.86 -0.26 23.75
CA ASN A 228 14.05 -1.05 23.44
C ASN A 228 14.11 -1.35 21.93
N ASP A 229 15.27 -1.11 21.30
CA ASP A 229 15.42 -1.29 19.85
C ASP A 229 15.21 -2.75 19.42
N LYS A 230 15.41 -3.74 20.30
CA LYS A 230 15.10 -5.15 20.03
C LYS A 230 13.60 -5.42 19.87
N LEU A 231 12.72 -4.54 20.37
CA LEU A 231 11.26 -4.70 20.29
C LEU A 231 10.64 -3.98 19.07
N LYS A 232 11.48 -3.42 18.19
CA LYS A 232 11.10 -2.76 16.93
C LYS A 232 11.27 -3.71 15.75
N GLY A 233 10.66 -3.39 14.61
CA GLY A 233 10.69 -4.23 13.40
C GLY A 233 9.54 -5.24 13.34
N PHE A 234 8.60 -5.17 14.28
CA PHE A 234 7.40 -6.01 14.35
C PHE A 234 6.12 -5.22 14.04
N GLU A 235 6.27 -4.02 13.50
CA GLU A 235 5.16 -3.16 13.10
C GLU A 235 4.45 -3.78 11.90
N ILE A 236 3.11 -3.80 11.96
CA ILE A 236 2.26 -4.32 10.89
C ILE A 236 1.47 -3.15 10.32
N VAL A 237 1.60 -2.93 9.03
CA VAL A 237 0.81 -1.94 8.29
C VAL A 237 -0.08 -2.68 7.30
N VAL A 238 -1.40 -2.56 7.49
CA VAL A 238 -2.40 -3.12 6.59
C VAL A 238 -2.98 -1.99 5.75
N THR A 239 -2.91 -2.12 4.42
CA THR A 239 -3.46 -1.14 3.48
C THR A 239 -4.37 -1.82 2.47
N SER A 240 -5.34 -1.08 1.95
CA SER A 240 -6.18 -1.51 0.83
C SER A 240 -6.62 -0.31 0.02
N SER A 241 -6.79 -0.49 -1.29
CA SER A 241 -7.44 0.49 -2.17
C SER A 241 -8.96 0.54 -1.99
N ASN A 242 -9.52 -0.31 -1.13
CA ASN A 242 -10.94 -0.33 -0.80
C ASN A 242 -11.14 -0.20 0.72
N ASN A 243 -11.70 0.94 1.15
CA ASN A 243 -11.96 1.20 2.57
C ASN A 243 -12.81 0.11 3.24
N LYS A 244 -13.77 -0.49 2.52
CA LYS A 244 -14.58 -1.62 3.05
C LYS A 244 -13.72 -2.85 3.34
N ALA A 245 -12.67 -3.10 2.56
CA ALA A 245 -11.77 -4.22 2.82
C ALA A 245 -10.93 -3.98 4.08
N VAL A 246 -10.46 -2.75 4.31
CA VAL A 246 -9.76 -2.38 5.56
C VAL A 246 -10.68 -2.52 6.76
N GLU A 247 -11.93 -2.03 6.65
CA GLU A 247 -12.93 -2.15 7.71
C GLU A 247 -13.22 -3.62 8.04
N ASN A 248 -13.43 -4.46 7.02
CA ASN A 248 -13.67 -5.89 7.21
C ASN A 248 -12.49 -6.58 7.91
N VAL A 249 -11.26 -6.35 7.45
CA VAL A 249 -10.06 -6.93 8.07
C VAL A 249 -9.92 -6.46 9.52
N SER A 250 -10.13 -5.17 9.79
CA SER A 250 -10.01 -4.59 11.13
C SER A 250 -11.08 -5.12 12.10
N LYS A 251 -12.28 -5.43 11.60
CA LYS A 251 -13.35 -6.05 12.40
C LYS A 251 -13.19 -7.56 12.54
N GLU A 252 -12.69 -8.26 11.53
CA GLU A 252 -12.59 -9.72 11.56
C GLU A 252 -11.42 -10.22 12.40
N ILE A 253 -10.28 -9.52 12.41
CA ILE A 253 -9.08 -9.96 13.13
C ILE A 253 -9.32 -10.11 14.64
N PRO A 254 -9.86 -9.10 15.37
CA PRO A 254 -9.93 -9.14 16.83
C PRO A 254 -11.17 -9.87 17.38
N LYS A 255 -12.06 -10.39 16.52
CA LYS A 255 -13.31 -11.02 16.95
C LYS A 255 -13.09 -12.22 17.86
N PHE A 256 -13.69 -12.18 19.06
CA PHE A 256 -13.58 -13.23 20.06
C PHE A 256 -14.12 -14.59 19.60
N ASP A 257 -15.21 -14.60 18.81
CA ASP A 257 -15.81 -15.83 18.29
C ASP A 257 -14.90 -16.60 17.31
N SER A 258 -13.80 -15.99 16.90
CA SER A 258 -12.78 -16.62 16.07
C SER A 258 -11.66 -17.30 16.86
N ILE A 259 -11.62 -17.11 18.19
CA ILE A 259 -10.69 -17.78 19.11
C ILE A 259 -11.36 -19.06 19.62
N ASP A 260 -10.63 -20.17 19.62
CA ASP A 260 -11.09 -21.42 20.20
C ASP A 260 -11.24 -21.29 21.72
N GLU A 261 -12.39 -21.73 22.23
CA GLU A 261 -12.76 -21.67 23.65
C GLU A 261 -11.75 -22.39 24.55
N ILE A 262 -10.98 -23.35 24.02
CA ILE A 262 -9.94 -24.05 24.77
C ILE A 262 -8.86 -23.11 25.33
N TYR A 263 -8.59 -21.99 24.66
CA TYR A 263 -7.50 -21.07 25.03
C TYR A 263 -7.88 -20.08 26.13
N LYS A 264 -9.17 -19.93 26.46
CA LYS A 264 -9.68 -19.04 27.52
C LYS A 264 -9.02 -17.65 27.52
N ALA A 265 -8.91 -17.03 26.35
CA ALA A 265 -8.18 -15.77 26.19
C ALA A 265 -8.98 -14.56 26.71
N ASP A 266 -8.85 -14.20 27.99
CA ASP A 266 -9.59 -13.09 28.62
C ASP A 266 -8.71 -11.95 29.17
N TYR A 267 -7.38 -12.05 29.02
CA TYR A 267 -6.38 -11.14 29.60
C TYR A 267 -6.63 -9.64 29.34
N PHE A 268 -7.16 -9.27 28.17
CA PHE A 268 -7.43 -7.87 27.78
C PHE A 268 -8.89 -7.64 27.37
N LYS A 269 -9.81 -8.51 27.82
CA LYS A 269 -11.22 -8.52 27.42
C LYS A 269 -11.91 -7.15 27.59
N GLU A 270 -11.71 -6.49 28.72
CA GLU A 270 -12.31 -5.19 29.00
C GLU A 270 -11.84 -4.10 28.03
N ILE A 271 -10.53 -4.06 27.77
CA ILE A 271 -9.93 -3.08 26.85
C ILE A 271 -10.40 -3.35 25.43
N SER A 272 -10.42 -4.62 25.00
CA SER A 272 -10.85 -5.01 23.65
C SER A 272 -12.32 -4.69 23.42
N THR A 273 -13.19 -5.05 24.37
CA THR A 273 -14.64 -4.75 24.31
C THR A 273 -14.89 -3.24 24.20
N ARG A 274 -14.13 -2.42 24.95
CA ARG A 274 -14.26 -0.97 24.89
C ARG A 274 -13.79 -0.38 23.55
N LEU A 275 -12.74 -0.94 22.94
CA LEU A 275 -12.21 -0.47 21.66
C LEU A 275 -13.11 -0.84 20.48
N ILE A 276 -13.72 -2.02 20.51
CA ILE A 276 -14.50 -2.57 19.38
C ILE A 276 -15.97 -2.18 19.48
N GLY A 277 -16.48 -1.89 20.69
CA GLY A 277 -17.89 -1.58 20.92
C GLY A 277 -18.80 -2.81 20.88
N GLU A 278 -18.22 -4.01 20.78
CA GLU A 278 -18.87 -5.31 20.82
C GLU A 278 -18.10 -6.24 21.75
N LYS A 279 -18.71 -7.36 22.16
CA LYS A 279 -18.05 -8.34 23.03
C LYS A 279 -16.85 -8.93 22.31
N SER A 280 -15.65 -8.64 22.83
CA SER A 280 -14.36 -9.09 22.30
C SER A 280 -13.53 -9.79 23.37
#